data_AF-A0A522K2Z4-F1
#
_entry.id   AF-A0A522K2Z4-F1
#
_cell.length_a   1.000
_cell.length_b   1.000
_cell.length_c   1.000
_cell.angle_alpha   90.00
_cell.angle_beta   90.00
_cell.angle_gamma   90.00
#
_symmetry.space_group_name_H-M   'P 1'
#
loop_
_entity.id
_entity.type
_entity.pdbx_description
1 polymer ?
#
loop_
_entity_poly.entity_id
_entity_poly.type
_entity_poly.pdbx_seq_one_letter_code
_entity_poly.pdbx_strand_id
1 'polypeptide(L)'
;MDVPDHSPNIEIPAAMQWVPLEWLATEIAFHFVPIPNEEILVSFKKEMSDGSGEALTHEEWQFVRELCGGNPPTRCSPEQFEAWVQPFNAAPNKPAWELYPEYQLGQAARLAQTRFQAVRAAQLSRIESMAAQGRIRLRSADEVGAPAGDSLFMAVEDARICLEDIGIACISRRETNPQTEAIEILCKERARPRDIAWAWATLIDIQNGQPLAHQEKRYRKIADTHEWIMDLNLPVSGIDGMPVRARKGVRVSGSDEDIEDRQLVLVSAVRDAAISAKRPWPEVESVSGTPEISSKAPAADAVKSALVAGDDKGQNETPPPLNWKMKVQVEATAMFKRLRKAGAQPAVYSIVDDLAKWCRNNGVRTDSGIYPTSGYLRTHVLSRKHWTPPAWER
;
A
#
# COMPACT_ATOMS: atom_id res chain seq x y z
N MET A 1 -10.91 17.72 19.62
CA MET A 1 -10.87 16.88 18.41
C MET A 1 -9.59 16.09 18.55
N ASP A 2 -9.70 14.86 19.04
CA ASP A 2 -8.55 14.00 19.24
C ASP A 2 -8.12 13.48 17.87
N VAL A 3 -6.90 13.85 17.47
CA VAL A 3 -6.21 13.24 16.34
C VAL A 3 -5.99 11.78 16.74
N PRO A 4 -6.33 10.77 15.92
CA PRO A 4 -6.02 9.39 16.25
C PRO A 4 -4.51 9.32 16.45
N ASP A 5 -4.13 8.97 17.68
CA ASP A 5 -2.74 8.79 18.07
C ASP A 5 -2.25 7.51 17.40
N HIS A 6 -1.86 7.61 16.12
CA HIS A 6 -1.09 6.58 15.43
C HIS A 6 0.35 6.63 15.92
N SER A 7 0.54 6.61 17.24
CA SER A 7 1.83 6.37 17.85
C SER A 7 2.30 5.02 17.31
N PRO A 8 3.33 5.02 16.46
CA PRO A 8 3.79 3.79 15.83
C PRO A 8 4.28 2.84 16.94
N ASN A 9 3.91 1.56 16.83
CA ASN A 9 4.16 0.55 17.87
C ASN A 9 5.18 -0.46 17.37
N ILE A 10 6.07 -0.92 18.26
CA ILE A 10 6.93 -2.08 18.01
C ILE A 10 6.36 -3.27 18.81
N GLU A 11 6.07 -4.37 18.11
CA GLU A 11 5.57 -5.61 18.70
C GLU A 11 6.75 -6.55 18.98
N ILE A 12 7.05 -6.79 20.25
CA ILE A 12 7.99 -7.84 20.65
C ILE A 12 7.24 -9.18 20.68
N PRO A 13 7.69 -10.22 19.95
CA PRO A 13 7.02 -11.52 19.95
C PRO A 13 6.87 -12.07 21.38
N ALA A 14 5.66 -12.48 21.75
CA ALA A 14 5.37 -12.90 23.13
C ALA A 14 6.22 -14.11 23.60
N ALA A 15 6.55 -15.01 22.68
CA ALA A 15 7.41 -16.18 22.96
C ALA A 15 8.89 -15.81 23.18
N MET A 16 9.30 -14.57 22.85
CA MET A 16 10.68 -14.14 22.96
C MET A 16 10.94 -13.66 24.38
N GLN A 17 11.58 -14.49 25.21
CA GLN A 17 12.02 -14.07 26.55
C GLN A 17 13.24 -13.12 26.49
N TRP A 18 14.07 -13.28 25.45
CA TRP A 18 15.32 -12.55 25.25
C TRP A 18 15.32 -11.91 23.87
N VAL A 19 15.48 -10.59 23.83
CA VAL A 19 15.45 -9.79 22.62
C VAL A 19 16.88 -9.57 22.12
N PRO A 20 17.24 -10.01 20.90
CA PRO A 20 18.53 -9.70 20.32
C PRO A 20 18.68 -8.18 20.15
N LEU A 21 19.79 -7.63 20.62
CA LEU A 21 20.09 -6.21 20.54
C LEU A 21 19.99 -5.69 19.09
N GLU A 22 20.52 -6.47 18.16
CA GLU A 22 20.52 -6.15 16.74
C GLU A 22 19.13 -6.14 16.11
N TRP A 23 18.27 -7.05 16.55
CA TRP A 23 16.88 -7.07 16.12
C TRP A 23 16.16 -5.80 16.59
N LEU A 24 16.29 -5.45 17.88
CA LEU A 24 15.61 -4.28 18.44
C LEU A 24 16.06 -2.98 17.75
N ALA A 25 17.37 -2.78 17.56
CA ALA A 25 17.89 -1.61 16.87
C ALA A 25 17.42 -1.54 15.41
N THR A 26 17.26 -2.70 14.76
CA THR A 26 16.74 -2.81 13.39
C THR A 26 15.26 -2.42 13.32
N GLU A 27 14.42 -2.94 14.22
CA GLU A 27 12.99 -2.58 14.28
C GLU A 27 12.80 -1.08 14.54
N ILE A 28 13.57 -0.52 15.47
CA ILE A 28 13.57 0.93 15.73
C ILE A 28 14.01 1.71 14.47
N ALA A 29 15.02 1.24 13.75
CA ALA A 29 15.46 1.91 12.53
C ALA A 29 14.42 1.88 11.41
N PHE A 30 13.72 0.75 11.21
CA PHE A 30 12.61 0.64 10.26
C PHE A 30 11.49 1.62 10.57
N HIS A 31 11.23 1.80 11.85
CA HIS A 31 10.21 2.69 12.35
C HIS A 31 10.52 4.17 12.06
N PHE A 32 11.78 4.60 12.16
CA PHE A 32 12.16 5.99 11.90
C PHE A 32 12.50 6.30 10.45
N VAL A 33 12.83 5.29 9.64
CA VAL A 33 13.31 5.49 8.28
C VAL A 33 12.40 4.77 7.28
N PRO A 34 11.46 5.50 6.64
CA PRO A 34 10.68 4.91 5.56
C PRO A 34 11.62 4.55 4.42
N ILE A 35 11.69 3.26 4.09
CA ILE A 35 12.46 2.76 2.96
C ILE A 35 11.50 2.71 1.76
N PRO A 36 11.65 3.59 0.76
CA PRO A 36 10.81 3.52 -0.42
C PRO A 36 11.13 2.23 -1.18
N ASN A 37 10.08 1.55 -1.64
CA ASN A 37 10.21 0.39 -2.51
C ASN A 37 10.51 0.86 -3.95
N GLU A 38 11.68 1.46 -4.15
CA GLU A 38 12.16 1.95 -5.44
C GLU A 38 13.27 1.04 -5.95
N GLU A 39 12.89 -0.12 -6.45
CA GLU A 39 13.74 -0.91 -7.32
C GLU A 39 13.61 -0.41 -8.75
N ILE A 40 14.75 -0.14 -9.39
CA ILE A 40 14.82 0.40 -10.73
C ILE A 40 15.53 -0.61 -11.61
N LEU A 41 14.90 -1.00 -12.72
CA LEU A 41 15.56 -1.84 -13.71
C LEU A 41 16.78 -1.12 -14.28
N VAL A 42 17.95 -1.76 -14.19
CA VAL A 42 19.21 -1.24 -14.74
C VAL A 42 19.59 -1.96 -16.02
N SER A 43 19.44 -3.28 -16.01
CA SER A 43 19.70 -4.17 -17.14
C SER A 43 18.77 -5.35 -17.06
N PHE A 44 18.77 -6.16 -18.11
CA PHE A 44 18.24 -7.51 -18.06
C PHE A 44 19.08 -8.38 -19.00
N LYS A 45 19.08 -9.68 -18.73
CA LYS A 45 19.84 -10.68 -19.47
C LYS A 45 18.92 -11.82 -19.89
N LYS A 46 19.35 -12.64 -20.85
CA LYS A 46 18.67 -13.90 -21.12
C LYS A 46 19.19 -14.96 -20.15
N GLU A 47 18.29 -15.71 -19.54
CA GLU A 47 18.60 -16.83 -18.66
C GLU A 47 18.24 -18.14 -19.37
N MET A 48 19.21 -19.03 -19.49
CA MET A 48 19.05 -20.34 -20.12
C MET A 48 18.50 -21.34 -19.10
N SER A 49 18.02 -22.49 -19.58
CA SER A 49 17.46 -23.55 -18.71
C SER A 49 18.44 -24.14 -17.70
N ASP A 50 19.74 -23.93 -17.88
CA ASP A 50 20.80 -24.34 -16.95
C ASP A 50 21.13 -23.27 -15.89
N GLY A 51 20.41 -22.14 -15.89
CA GLY A 51 20.63 -21.00 -15.00
C GLY A 51 21.77 -20.08 -15.43
N SER A 52 22.40 -20.32 -16.58
CA SER A 52 23.41 -19.40 -17.11
C SER A 52 22.74 -18.14 -17.67
N GLY A 53 23.33 -16.99 -17.35
CA GLY A 53 22.85 -15.69 -17.78
C GLY A 53 23.78 -15.04 -18.79
N GLU A 54 23.27 -14.68 -19.96
CA GLU A 54 24.03 -14.03 -21.04
C GLU A 54 23.41 -12.69 -21.45
N ALA A 55 24.26 -11.75 -21.87
CA ALA A 55 23.77 -10.51 -22.49
C ALA A 55 23.06 -10.84 -23.82
N LEU A 56 21.95 -10.15 -24.10
CA LEU A 56 21.26 -10.30 -25.38
C LEU A 56 22.15 -9.78 -26.51
N THR A 57 22.24 -10.54 -27.59
CA THR A 57 22.84 -10.12 -28.85
C THR A 57 21.98 -9.04 -29.52
N HIS A 58 22.52 -8.37 -30.56
CA HIS A 58 21.80 -7.33 -31.28
C HIS A 58 20.49 -7.85 -31.92
N GLU A 59 20.52 -9.06 -32.49
CA GLU A 59 19.37 -9.70 -33.12
C GLU A 59 18.29 -10.07 -32.08
N GLU A 60 18.71 -10.63 -30.93
CA GLU A 60 17.80 -10.93 -29.82
C GLU A 60 17.15 -9.66 -29.26
N TRP A 61 17.90 -8.56 -29.19
CA TRP A 61 17.35 -7.25 -28.81
C TRP A 61 16.29 -6.75 -29.79
N GLN A 62 16.51 -6.91 -31.10
CA GLN A 62 15.51 -6.54 -32.10
C GLN A 62 14.25 -7.39 -31.95
N PHE A 63 14.41 -8.70 -31.78
CA PHE A 63 13.33 -9.65 -31.58
C PHE A 63 12.48 -9.32 -30.35
N VAL A 64 13.12 -9.07 -29.20
CA VAL A 64 12.41 -8.69 -27.96
C VAL A 64 11.64 -7.38 -28.13
N ARG A 65 12.22 -6.38 -28.80
CA ARG A 65 11.54 -5.10 -29.05
C ARG A 65 10.34 -5.25 -29.97
N GLU A 66 10.42 -6.12 -30.97
CA GLU A 66 9.31 -6.40 -31.88
C GLU A 66 8.13 -7.01 -31.11
N LEU A 67 8.40 -7.99 -30.24
CA LEU A 67 7.36 -8.63 -29.43
C LEU A 67 6.78 -7.71 -28.35
N CYS A 68 7.62 -6.97 -27.63
CA CYS A 68 7.18 -6.12 -26.52
C CYS A 68 6.71 -4.72 -26.95
N GLY A 69 6.69 -4.40 -28.25
CA GLY A 69 6.27 -3.08 -28.76
C GLY A 69 7.26 -1.94 -28.44
N GLY A 70 8.55 -2.26 -28.26
CA GLY A 70 9.62 -1.28 -28.04
C GLY A 70 10.57 -1.62 -26.90
N ASN A 71 11.33 -0.60 -26.45
CA ASN A 71 12.20 -0.71 -25.28
C ASN A 71 11.39 -0.75 -23.99
N PRO A 72 11.90 -1.38 -22.91
CA PRO A 72 11.28 -1.23 -21.60
C PRO A 72 11.24 0.24 -21.19
N PRO A 73 10.27 0.66 -20.36
CA PRO A 73 10.24 2.03 -19.86
C PRO A 73 11.55 2.37 -19.14
N THR A 74 12.08 3.57 -19.37
CA THR A 74 13.29 4.02 -18.66
C THR A 74 13.01 4.10 -17.17
N ARG A 75 13.84 3.43 -16.36
CA ARG A 75 13.67 3.32 -14.90
C ARG A 75 12.37 2.63 -14.48
N CYS A 76 12.03 1.51 -15.13
CA CYS A 76 10.82 0.79 -14.78
C CYS A 76 10.93 0.09 -13.42
N SER A 77 9.83 0.09 -12.65
CA SER A 77 9.65 -0.74 -11.45
C SER A 77 9.53 -2.22 -11.82
N PRO A 78 9.62 -3.14 -10.84
CA PRO A 78 9.35 -4.55 -11.09
C PRO A 78 7.99 -4.82 -11.74
N GLU A 79 6.92 -4.15 -11.31
CA GLU A 79 5.60 -4.35 -11.93
C GLU A 79 5.55 -3.84 -13.38
N GLN A 80 6.23 -2.72 -13.66
CA GLN A 80 6.29 -2.17 -15.00
C GLN A 80 7.10 -3.05 -15.95
N PHE A 81 8.18 -3.68 -15.46
CA PHE A 81 8.94 -4.64 -16.26
C PHE A 81 8.11 -5.90 -16.53
N GLU A 82 7.42 -6.42 -15.52
CA GLU A 82 6.55 -7.60 -15.66
C GLU A 82 5.44 -7.36 -16.70
N ALA A 83 4.80 -6.19 -16.65
CA ALA A 83 3.82 -5.80 -17.65
C ALA A 83 4.42 -5.67 -19.06
N TRP A 84 5.65 -5.17 -19.16
CA TRP A 84 6.36 -5.01 -20.44
C TRP A 84 6.84 -6.35 -21.03
N VAL A 85 7.22 -7.33 -20.19
CA VAL A 85 7.73 -8.63 -20.64
C VAL A 85 6.62 -9.63 -20.96
N GLN A 86 5.39 -9.35 -20.52
CA GLN A 86 4.23 -10.22 -20.73
C GLN A 86 3.99 -10.62 -22.21
N PRO A 87 4.09 -9.72 -23.21
CA PRO A 87 3.97 -10.09 -24.63
C PRO A 87 5.06 -11.06 -25.11
N PHE A 88 6.31 -10.88 -24.64
CA PHE A 88 7.41 -11.81 -24.94
C PHE A 88 7.14 -13.20 -24.36
N ASN A 89 6.67 -13.25 -23.11
CA ASN A 89 6.33 -14.52 -22.45
C ASN A 89 5.14 -15.25 -23.09
N ALA A 90 4.22 -14.52 -23.71
CA ALA A 90 3.04 -15.07 -24.39
C ALA A 90 3.30 -15.44 -25.87
N ALA A 91 4.46 -15.10 -26.44
CA ALA A 91 4.74 -15.28 -27.85
C ALA A 91 4.82 -16.78 -28.24
N PRO A 92 4.14 -17.23 -29.31
CA PRO A 92 4.15 -18.64 -29.73
C PRO A 92 5.53 -19.10 -30.21
N ASN A 93 6.38 -18.16 -30.61
CA ASN A 93 7.76 -18.36 -31.05
C ASN A 93 8.78 -17.91 -29.97
N LYS A 94 8.39 -17.89 -28.69
CA LYS A 94 9.30 -17.59 -27.57
C LYS A 94 10.52 -18.55 -27.63
N PRO A 95 11.75 -18.04 -27.59
CA PRO A 95 12.95 -18.84 -27.43
C PRO A 95 12.92 -19.68 -26.14
N ALA A 96 13.80 -20.69 -26.05
CA ALA A 96 13.89 -21.54 -24.86
C ALA A 96 14.45 -20.84 -23.60
N TRP A 97 14.92 -19.59 -23.74
CA TRP A 97 15.46 -18.77 -22.66
C TRP A 97 14.44 -17.74 -22.16
N GLU A 98 14.66 -17.24 -20.95
CA GLU A 98 13.81 -16.24 -20.29
C GLU A 98 14.51 -14.90 -20.14
N LEU A 99 13.76 -13.82 -19.91
CA LEU A 99 14.32 -12.49 -19.65
C LEU A 99 14.41 -12.27 -18.13
N TYR A 100 15.63 -12.22 -17.62
CA TYR A 100 15.89 -12.01 -16.20
C TYR A 100 16.25 -10.54 -15.92
N PRO A 101 15.42 -9.81 -15.15
CA PRO A 101 15.70 -8.41 -14.82
C PRO A 101 16.79 -8.27 -13.76
N GLU A 102 17.61 -7.24 -13.90
CA GLU A 102 18.59 -6.83 -12.90
C GLU A 102 18.19 -5.46 -12.35
N TYR A 103 17.71 -5.48 -11.10
CA TYR A 103 17.28 -4.28 -10.38
C TYR A 103 18.41 -3.68 -9.56
N GLN A 104 18.39 -2.36 -9.40
CA GLN A 104 19.17 -1.66 -8.40
C GLN A 104 18.27 -0.73 -7.59
N LEU A 105 18.67 -0.49 -6.34
CA LEU A 105 18.02 0.49 -5.50
C LEU A 105 18.14 1.89 -6.12
N GLY A 106 16.99 2.56 -6.24
CA GLY A 106 16.89 3.95 -6.63
C GLY A 106 17.70 4.87 -5.71
N GLN A 107 17.92 6.11 -6.15
CA GLN A 107 18.68 7.07 -5.35
C GLN A 107 18.01 7.34 -3.99
N ALA A 108 16.66 7.43 -3.96
CA ALA A 108 15.93 7.63 -2.72
C ALA A 108 16.05 6.41 -1.79
N ALA A 109 15.91 5.19 -2.33
CA ALA A 109 16.10 3.95 -1.57
C ALA A 109 17.52 3.82 -1.01
N ARG A 110 18.55 4.16 -1.77
CA ARG A 110 19.95 4.19 -1.28
C ARG A 110 20.15 5.20 -0.16
N LEU A 111 19.63 6.42 -0.29
CA LEU A 111 19.69 7.43 0.77
C LEU A 111 18.93 6.97 2.02
N ALA A 112 17.77 6.33 1.86
CA ALA A 112 17.01 5.74 2.95
C ALA A 112 17.82 4.62 3.62
N GLN A 113 18.46 3.75 2.87
CA GLN A 113 19.32 2.68 3.41
C GLN A 113 20.50 3.24 4.21
N THR A 114 21.16 4.31 3.73
CA THR A 114 22.22 4.99 4.49
C THR A 114 21.68 5.57 5.80
N ARG A 115 20.52 6.23 5.76
CA ARG A 115 19.86 6.76 6.98
C ARG A 115 19.46 5.65 7.94
N PHE A 116 18.93 4.55 7.44
CA PHE A 116 18.55 3.38 8.21
C PHE A 116 19.76 2.83 8.97
N GLN A 117 20.90 2.65 8.30
CA GLN A 117 22.12 2.18 8.95
C GLN A 117 22.63 3.18 10.01
N ALA A 118 22.54 4.47 9.75
CA ALA A 118 22.92 5.51 10.72
C ALA A 118 22.01 5.51 11.95
N VAL A 119 20.69 5.39 11.77
CA VAL A 119 19.73 5.29 12.89
C VAL A 119 19.99 4.01 13.68
N ARG A 120 20.11 2.86 13.01
CA ARG A 120 20.41 1.58 13.66
C ARG A 120 21.68 1.66 14.52
N ALA A 121 22.78 2.17 13.96
CA ALA A 121 24.04 2.33 14.70
C ALA A 121 23.88 3.28 15.91
N ALA A 122 23.15 4.38 15.75
CA ALA A 122 22.88 5.30 16.86
C ALA A 122 22.05 4.64 17.97
N GLN A 123 21.09 3.79 17.63
CA GLN A 123 20.30 3.05 18.62
C GLN A 123 21.13 2.00 19.35
N LEU A 124 22.01 1.26 18.64
CA LEU A 124 22.94 0.32 19.28
C LEU A 124 23.80 1.04 20.33
N SER A 125 24.45 2.15 19.95
CA SER A 125 25.27 2.94 20.88
C SER A 125 24.46 3.50 22.05
N ARG A 126 23.19 3.89 21.82
CA ARG A 126 22.30 4.35 22.90
C ARG A 126 21.99 3.24 23.89
N ILE A 127 21.63 2.05 23.40
CA ILE A 127 21.32 0.90 24.25
C ILE A 127 22.55 0.46 25.04
N GLU A 128 23.73 0.41 24.43
CA GLU A 128 25.00 0.15 25.12
C GLU A 128 25.29 1.21 26.20
N SER A 129 25.00 2.49 25.92
CA SER A 129 25.13 3.56 26.92
C SER A 129 24.17 3.37 28.09
N MET A 130 22.92 2.96 27.84
CA MET A 130 21.96 2.64 28.89
C MET A 130 22.42 1.46 29.75
N ALA A 131 23.02 0.44 29.13
CA ALA A 131 23.59 -0.71 29.84
C ALA A 131 24.78 -0.29 30.71
N ALA A 132 25.68 0.55 30.18
CA ALA A 132 26.81 1.09 30.93
C ALA A 132 26.38 1.95 32.14
N GLN A 133 25.22 2.60 32.04
CA GLN A 133 24.60 3.35 33.15
C GLN A 133 23.84 2.46 34.14
N GLY A 134 23.76 1.14 33.89
CA GLY A 134 23.02 0.19 34.73
C GLY A 134 21.50 0.31 34.61
N ARG A 135 20.98 1.00 33.60
CA ARG A 135 19.52 1.15 33.37
C ARG A 135 18.87 -0.12 32.83
N ILE A 136 19.64 -0.93 32.09
CA ILE A 136 19.24 -2.21 31.50
C ILE A 136 20.38 -3.22 31.68
N ARG A 137 20.12 -4.51 31.46
CA ARG A 137 21.16 -5.55 31.48
C ARG A 137 21.26 -6.25 30.13
N LEU A 138 22.48 -6.23 29.57
CA LEU A 138 22.82 -7.03 28.40
C LEU A 138 23.44 -8.36 28.84
N ARG A 139 23.13 -9.43 28.12
CA ARG A 139 23.63 -10.78 28.34
C ARG A 139 24.22 -11.36 27.06
N SER A 140 25.18 -12.26 27.20
CA SER A 140 25.73 -12.98 26.04
C SER A 140 24.78 -14.10 25.57
N ALA A 141 25.02 -14.62 24.36
CA ALA A 141 24.28 -15.77 23.83
C ALA A 141 24.32 -16.99 24.77
N ASP A 142 25.50 -17.27 25.36
CA ASP A 142 25.70 -18.41 26.28
C ASP A 142 24.87 -18.28 27.56
N GLU A 143 24.76 -17.07 28.11
CA GLU A 143 24.01 -16.80 29.34
C GLU A 143 22.49 -16.99 29.18
N VAL A 144 21.99 -16.89 27.95
CA VAL A 144 20.55 -17.01 27.63
C VAL A 144 20.20 -18.32 26.93
N GLY A 145 21.19 -19.18 26.67
CA GLY A 145 20.99 -20.45 25.94
C GLY A 145 20.63 -20.26 24.46
N ALA A 146 21.04 -19.14 23.85
CA ALA A 146 20.88 -18.90 22.42
C ALA A 146 22.00 -19.60 21.62
N PRO A 147 21.79 -19.88 20.32
CA PRO A 147 22.86 -20.41 19.47
C PRO A 147 24.08 -19.48 19.50
N ALA A 148 25.27 -20.08 19.56
CA ALA A 148 26.53 -19.36 19.70
C ALA A 148 26.67 -18.29 18.60
N GLY A 149 26.92 -17.05 19.03
CA GLY A 149 27.14 -15.90 18.16
C GLY A 149 27.49 -14.65 18.97
N ASP A 150 28.03 -13.64 18.31
CA ASP A 150 28.49 -12.39 18.93
C ASP A 150 27.35 -11.43 19.33
N SER A 151 26.11 -11.91 19.29
CA SER A 151 24.94 -11.10 19.60
C SER A 151 24.73 -10.96 21.11
N LEU A 152 24.53 -9.72 21.55
CA LEU A 152 24.04 -9.42 22.89
C LEU A 152 22.52 -9.50 22.92
N PHE A 153 21.99 -9.91 24.06
CA PHE A 153 20.56 -10.06 24.32
C PHE A 153 20.16 -9.20 25.52
N MET A 154 18.90 -8.77 25.56
CA MET A 154 18.31 -8.13 26.73
C MET A 154 16.98 -8.79 27.09
N ALA A 155 16.55 -8.67 28.33
CA ALA A 155 15.22 -9.12 28.72
C ALA A 155 14.15 -8.27 28.02
N VAL A 156 12.96 -8.82 27.78
CA VAL A 156 11.83 -8.05 27.20
C VAL A 156 11.53 -6.78 27.98
N GLU A 157 11.62 -6.82 29.31
CA GLU A 157 11.37 -5.66 30.16
C GLU A 157 12.41 -4.54 29.92
N ASP A 158 13.67 -4.91 29.72
CA ASP A 158 14.75 -3.97 29.39
C ASP A 158 14.53 -3.37 27.99
N ALA A 159 14.10 -4.18 27.01
CA ALA A 159 13.73 -3.70 25.69
C ALA A 159 12.56 -2.70 25.76
N ARG A 160 11.60 -2.95 26.66
CA ARG A 160 10.46 -2.06 26.93
C ARG A 160 10.92 -0.69 27.44
N ILE A 161 11.85 -0.68 28.39
CA ILE A 161 12.49 0.55 28.89
C ILE A 161 13.19 1.30 27.75
N CYS A 162 13.90 0.60 26.86
CA CYS A 162 14.54 1.22 25.69
C CYS A 162 13.52 1.88 24.75
N LEU A 163 12.40 1.20 24.46
CA LEU A 163 11.33 1.73 23.59
C LEU A 163 10.63 2.94 24.21
N GLU A 164 10.35 2.92 25.51
CA GLU A 164 9.76 4.04 26.24
C GLU A 164 10.69 5.27 26.26
N ASP A 165 12.00 5.07 26.41
CA ASP A 165 13.03 6.12 26.41
C ASP A 165 13.12 6.88 25.06
N ILE A 166 12.67 6.25 23.97
CA ILE A 166 12.59 6.85 22.62
C ILE A 166 11.16 7.28 22.23
N GLY A 167 10.18 7.13 23.13
CA GLY A 167 8.79 7.50 22.88
C GLY A 167 8.05 6.54 21.95
N ILE A 168 8.50 5.29 21.82
CA ILE A 168 7.80 4.24 21.08
C ILE A 168 7.02 3.38 22.08
N ALA A 169 5.71 3.26 21.88
CA ALA A 169 4.91 2.37 22.71
C ALA A 169 5.22 0.90 22.40
N CYS A 170 5.55 0.14 23.45
CA CYS A 170 5.75 -1.30 23.36
C CYS A 170 4.42 -2.01 23.67
N ILE A 171 3.84 -2.64 22.65
CA ILE A 171 2.66 -3.49 22.85
C ILE A 171 3.18 -4.88 23.16
N SER A 172 3.19 -5.26 24.45
CA SER A 172 3.33 -6.68 24.81
C SER A 172 2.06 -7.38 24.37
N ARG A 173 2.11 -8.08 23.24
CA ARG A 173 0.99 -8.90 22.79
C ARG A 173 0.74 -9.95 23.86
N ARG A 174 -0.46 -9.94 24.47
CA ARG A 174 -0.91 -11.12 25.24
C ARG A 174 -0.82 -12.30 24.29
N GLU A 175 -0.32 -13.45 24.75
CA GLU A 175 -0.28 -14.70 24.00
C GLU A 175 -1.71 -15.17 23.65
N THR A 176 -2.37 -14.50 22.72
CA THR A 176 -3.47 -15.08 21.99
C THR A 176 -2.83 -15.86 20.85
N ASN A 177 -2.94 -17.19 20.93
CA ASN A 177 -2.63 -18.06 19.81
C ASN A 177 -3.25 -17.43 18.55
N PRO A 178 -2.48 -17.15 17.47
CA PRO A 178 -2.99 -16.47 16.29
C PRO A 178 -4.18 -17.21 15.66
N GLN A 179 -4.24 -18.53 15.85
CA GLN A 179 -5.41 -19.33 15.51
C GLN A 179 -6.65 -18.92 16.33
N THR A 180 -6.51 -18.80 17.65
CA THR A 180 -7.59 -18.36 18.55
C THR A 180 -8.04 -16.94 18.25
N GLU A 181 -7.11 -16.01 18.04
CA GLU A 181 -7.43 -14.62 17.68
C GLU A 181 -8.17 -14.55 16.33
N ALA A 182 -7.72 -15.32 15.34
CA ALA A 182 -8.39 -15.39 14.05
C ALA A 182 -9.79 -16.03 14.14
N ILE A 183 -9.94 -17.10 14.93
CA ILE A 183 -11.26 -17.70 15.23
C ILE A 183 -12.18 -16.68 15.89
N GLU A 184 -11.70 -15.96 16.91
CA GLU A 184 -12.47 -14.92 17.59
C GLU A 184 -12.94 -13.84 16.62
N ILE A 185 -12.08 -13.38 15.71
CA ILE A 185 -12.45 -12.39 14.68
C ILE A 185 -13.52 -12.95 13.75
N LEU A 186 -13.37 -14.17 13.24
CA LEU A 186 -14.36 -14.77 12.32
C LEU A 186 -15.66 -15.20 13.01
N CYS A 187 -15.66 -15.33 14.34
CA CYS A 187 -16.87 -15.58 15.14
C CYS A 187 -17.64 -14.30 15.50
N LYS A 188 -17.06 -13.10 15.31
CA LYS A 188 -17.79 -11.84 15.52
C LYS A 188 -18.90 -11.70 14.49
N GLU A 189 -20.01 -11.08 14.89
CA GLU A 189 -21.06 -10.69 13.95
C GLU A 189 -20.52 -9.68 12.92
N ARG A 190 -19.70 -8.74 13.39
CA ARG A 190 -19.12 -7.66 12.62
C ARG A 190 -17.65 -7.47 12.94
N ALA A 191 -16.83 -7.27 11.92
CA ALA A 191 -15.39 -7.00 12.06
C ALA A 191 -14.92 -6.07 10.94
N ARG A 192 -13.72 -5.49 11.09
CA ARG A 192 -13.13 -4.66 10.04
C ARG A 192 -12.72 -5.53 8.86
N PRO A 193 -12.83 -5.06 7.61
CA PRO A 193 -12.37 -5.80 6.43
C PRO A 193 -10.93 -6.31 6.57
N ARG A 194 -10.03 -5.47 7.11
CA ARG A 194 -8.61 -5.82 7.33
C ARG A 194 -8.44 -6.96 8.34
N ASP A 195 -9.18 -6.92 9.43
CA ASP A 195 -9.14 -7.96 10.47
C ASP A 195 -9.66 -9.29 9.92
N ILE A 196 -10.75 -9.25 9.13
CA ILE A 196 -11.31 -10.43 8.47
C ILE A 196 -10.29 -11.01 7.48
N ALA A 197 -9.65 -10.17 6.67
CA ALA A 197 -8.63 -10.60 5.71
C ALA A 197 -7.44 -11.27 6.41
N TRP A 198 -6.95 -10.68 7.50
CA TRP A 198 -5.89 -11.26 8.33
C TRP A 198 -6.31 -12.60 8.94
N ALA A 199 -7.50 -12.67 9.56
CA ALA A 199 -7.99 -13.88 10.21
C ALA A 199 -8.21 -15.01 9.21
N TRP A 200 -8.79 -14.69 8.05
CA TRP A 200 -8.99 -15.62 6.94
C TRP A 200 -7.65 -16.18 6.44
N ALA A 201 -6.68 -15.32 6.12
CA ALA A 201 -5.39 -15.75 5.60
C ALA A 201 -4.65 -16.63 6.62
N THR A 202 -4.68 -16.22 7.89
CA THR A 202 -4.04 -16.94 9.01
C THR A 202 -4.59 -18.35 9.17
N LEU A 203 -5.92 -18.53 9.20
CA LEU A 203 -6.52 -19.85 9.37
C LEU A 203 -6.31 -20.75 8.15
N ILE A 204 -6.38 -20.21 6.93
CA ILE A 204 -6.06 -20.98 5.72
C ILE A 204 -4.60 -21.44 5.73
N ASP A 205 -3.66 -20.60 6.16
CA ASP A 205 -2.24 -20.97 6.24
C ASP A 205 -2.04 -22.09 7.28
N ILE A 206 -2.67 -21.99 8.45
CA ILE A 206 -2.63 -23.04 9.49
C ILE A 206 -3.23 -24.34 8.97
N GLN A 207 -4.42 -24.31 8.34
CA GLN A 207 -5.09 -25.50 7.79
C GLN A 207 -4.25 -26.19 6.71
N ASN A 208 -3.48 -25.42 5.94
CA ASN A 208 -2.56 -25.93 4.93
C ASN A 208 -1.18 -26.32 5.49
N GLY A 209 -0.99 -26.29 6.82
CA GLY A 209 0.28 -26.59 7.49
C GLY A 209 1.42 -25.63 7.15
N GLN A 210 1.10 -24.41 6.69
CA GLN A 210 2.09 -23.40 6.35
C GLN A 210 2.55 -22.65 7.61
N PRO A 211 3.85 -22.36 7.76
CA PRO A 211 4.35 -21.60 8.90
C PRO A 211 3.85 -20.14 8.85
N LEU A 212 3.41 -19.60 9.98
CA LEU A 212 2.98 -18.20 10.14
C LEU A 212 4.16 -17.20 10.20
N ALA A 213 5.22 -17.48 9.45
CA ALA A 213 6.39 -16.60 9.40
C ALA A 213 6.00 -15.23 8.80
N HIS A 214 6.72 -14.18 9.22
CA HIS A 214 6.57 -12.82 8.69
C HIS A 214 7.20 -12.74 7.29
N GLN A 215 6.57 -13.41 6.32
CA GLN A 215 7.02 -13.47 4.93
C GLN A 215 6.17 -12.55 4.05
N GLU A 216 6.80 -11.93 3.06
CA GLU A 216 6.17 -11.05 2.08
C GLU A 216 4.94 -11.70 1.40
N LYS A 217 5.02 -13.00 1.09
CA LYS A 217 3.92 -13.77 0.51
C LYS A 217 2.64 -13.72 1.35
N ARG A 218 2.77 -13.77 2.68
CA ARG A 218 1.62 -13.70 3.60
C ARG A 218 0.99 -12.31 3.59
N TYR A 219 1.82 -11.26 3.61
CA TYR A 219 1.32 -9.89 3.54
C TYR A 219 0.59 -9.60 2.22
N ARG A 220 1.10 -10.09 1.09
CA ARG A 220 0.39 -10.02 -0.20
C ARG A 220 -0.96 -10.72 -0.13
N LYS A 221 -1.01 -11.95 0.38
CA LYS A 221 -2.27 -12.68 0.56
C LYS A 221 -3.29 -11.93 1.43
N ILE A 222 -2.84 -11.29 2.51
CA ILE A 222 -3.71 -10.47 3.37
C ILE A 222 -4.20 -9.23 2.61
N ALA A 223 -3.31 -8.53 1.89
CA ALA A 223 -3.67 -7.36 1.08
C ALA A 223 -4.66 -7.69 -0.04
N ASP A 224 -4.41 -8.76 -0.80
CA ASP A 224 -5.28 -9.24 -1.88
C ASP A 224 -6.66 -9.64 -1.34
N THR A 225 -6.71 -10.26 -0.16
CA THR A 225 -7.97 -10.63 0.50
C THR A 225 -8.70 -9.39 0.99
N HIS A 226 -7.98 -8.40 1.51
CA HIS A 226 -8.56 -7.13 1.96
C HIS A 226 -9.20 -6.37 0.80
N GLU A 227 -8.47 -6.19 -0.31
CA GLU A 227 -8.98 -5.53 -1.52
C GLU A 227 -10.22 -6.25 -2.06
N TRP A 228 -10.18 -7.59 -2.11
CA TRP A 228 -11.35 -8.39 -2.50
C TRP A 228 -12.57 -8.14 -1.60
N ILE A 229 -12.41 -8.05 -0.27
CA ILE A 229 -13.54 -7.76 0.64
C ILE A 229 -14.11 -6.36 0.37
N MET A 230 -13.26 -5.38 0.11
CA MET A 230 -13.69 -4.02 -0.20
C MET A 230 -14.48 -3.97 -1.53
N ASP A 231 -14.05 -4.74 -2.53
CA ASP A 231 -14.70 -4.84 -3.84
C ASP A 231 -16.08 -5.51 -3.79
N LEU A 232 -16.39 -6.30 -2.76
CA LEU A 232 -17.73 -6.86 -2.55
C LEU A 232 -18.79 -5.77 -2.29
N ASN A 233 -18.37 -4.54 -1.94
CA ASN A 233 -19.23 -3.40 -1.66
C ASN A 233 -20.36 -3.74 -0.65
N LEU A 234 -19.99 -4.51 0.40
CA LEU A 234 -20.92 -4.95 1.43
C LEU A 234 -21.42 -3.76 2.27
N PRO A 235 -22.64 -3.85 2.85
CA PRO A 235 -23.14 -2.81 3.74
C PRO A 235 -22.20 -2.58 4.95
N VAL A 236 -21.65 -1.37 5.04
CA VAL A 236 -20.76 -0.96 6.13
C VAL A 236 -21.51 -0.29 7.28
N SER A 237 -21.06 -0.58 8.49
CA SER A 237 -21.61 -0.06 9.74
C SER A 237 -20.50 0.47 10.64
N GLY A 238 -20.81 1.49 11.45
CA GLY A 238 -19.90 1.97 12.46
C GLY A 238 -19.92 1.06 13.70
N ILE A 239 -19.05 1.35 14.66
CA ILE A 239 -19.00 0.65 15.96
C ILE A 239 -20.36 0.68 16.67
N ASP A 240 -21.13 1.77 16.51
CA ASP A 240 -22.47 1.93 17.11
C ASP A 240 -23.58 1.16 16.37
N GLY A 241 -23.23 0.31 15.39
CA GLY A 241 -24.16 -0.48 14.59
C GLY A 241 -24.92 0.30 13.52
N MET A 242 -24.82 1.64 13.52
CA MET A 242 -25.45 2.53 12.55
C MET A 242 -24.74 2.49 11.19
N PRO A 243 -25.47 2.62 10.07
CA PRO A 243 -24.85 2.64 8.74
C PRO A 243 -23.88 3.82 8.63
N VAL A 244 -22.64 3.56 8.20
CA VAL A 244 -21.65 4.62 7.95
C VAL A 244 -22.12 5.39 6.73
N ARG A 245 -22.79 6.52 6.95
CA ARG A 245 -23.09 7.45 5.85
C ARG A 245 -21.80 8.15 5.47
N ALA A 246 -21.46 8.11 4.18
CA ALA A 246 -20.44 9.00 3.64
C ALA A 246 -20.78 10.44 4.06
N ARG A 247 -19.92 11.08 4.86
CA ARG A 247 -20.16 12.46 5.30
C ARG A 247 -20.25 13.34 4.06
N LYS A 248 -21.44 13.93 3.83
CA LYS A 248 -21.66 14.90 2.75
C LYS A 248 -21.05 16.24 3.20
N GLY A 249 -19.77 16.47 2.92
CA GLY A 249 -19.05 17.67 3.37
C GLY A 249 -17.63 17.79 2.80
N VAL A 250 -17.03 18.98 2.97
CA VAL A 250 -15.68 19.33 2.49
C VAL A 250 -14.64 18.38 3.12
N ARG A 251 -13.91 17.67 2.26
CA ARG A 251 -12.84 16.74 2.67
C ARG A 251 -11.66 17.53 3.24
N VAL A 252 -11.27 17.20 4.46
CA VAL A 252 -10.01 17.69 5.06
C VAL A 252 -8.95 16.65 4.72
N SER A 253 -7.89 17.07 4.02
CA SER A 253 -6.78 16.18 3.63
C SER A 253 -6.12 15.61 4.89
N GLY A 254 -6.14 14.28 5.05
CA GLY A 254 -5.52 13.57 6.19
C GLY A 254 -6.46 12.69 7.02
N SER A 255 -7.77 12.65 6.72
CA SER A 255 -8.76 11.86 7.48
C SER A 255 -9.42 10.70 6.71
N ASP A 256 -8.92 10.33 5.54
CA ASP A 256 -9.51 9.26 4.73
C ASP A 256 -9.10 7.86 5.26
N GLU A 257 -7.87 7.69 5.79
CA GLU A 257 -7.44 6.45 6.50
C GLU A 257 -8.35 6.13 7.71
N ASP A 258 -8.87 7.18 8.35
CA ASP A 258 -9.76 7.12 9.51
C ASP A 258 -11.15 6.52 9.22
N ILE A 259 -11.58 6.52 7.95
CA ILE A 259 -12.92 6.07 7.56
C ILE A 259 -12.92 4.56 7.34
N GLU A 260 -11.91 4.03 6.66
CA GLU A 260 -11.77 2.59 6.39
C GLU A 260 -11.57 1.81 7.69
N ASP A 261 -10.77 2.34 8.62
CA ASP A 261 -10.54 1.75 9.94
C ASP A 261 -11.77 1.76 10.85
N ARG A 262 -12.83 2.52 10.51
CA ARG A 262 -14.09 2.57 11.27
C ARG A 262 -15.22 1.77 10.62
N GLN A 263 -15.00 1.20 9.44
CA GLN A 263 -15.99 0.40 8.74
C GLN A 263 -15.98 -1.04 9.27
N LEU A 264 -17.13 -1.48 9.75
CA LEU A 264 -17.40 -2.86 10.12
C LEU A 264 -18.35 -3.47 9.09
N VAL A 265 -18.01 -4.67 8.62
CA VAL A 265 -18.85 -5.48 7.72
C VAL A 265 -19.32 -6.74 8.44
N LEU A 266 -20.46 -7.28 8.02
CA LEU A 266 -20.98 -8.54 8.54
C LEU A 266 -20.07 -9.69 8.11
N VAL A 267 -19.51 -10.44 9.06
CA VAL A 267 -18.60 -11.55 8.77
C VAL A 267 -19.33 -12.66 8.01
N SER A 268 -20.59 -12.91 8.33
CA SER A 268 -21.45 -13.86 7.60
C SER A 268 -21.63 -13.47 6.13
N ALA A 269 -21.78 -12.19 5.81
CA ALA A 269 -21.90 -11.74 4.42
C ALA A 269 -20.61 -11.95 3.63
N VAL A 270 -19.44 -11.75 4.26
CA VAL A 270 -18.15 -12.06 3.64
C VAL A 270 -18.00 -13.57 3.42
N ARG A 271 -18.43 -14.40 4.38
CA ARG A 271 -18.45 -15.86 4.24
C ARG A 271 -19.33 -16.31 3.07
N ASP A 272 -20.54 -15.79 2.97
CA ASP A 272 -21.47 -16.15 1.89
C ASP A 272 -20.92 -15.74 0.52
N ALA A 273 -20.28 -14.56 0.44
CA ALA A 273 -19.61 -14.09 -0.76
C ALA A 273 -18.39 -14.96 -1.12
N ALA A 274 -17.59 -15.41 -0.15
CA ALA A 274 -16.49 -16.33 -0.38
C ALA A 274 -16.98 -17.67 -0.95
N ILE A 275 -18.04 -18.24 -0.36
CA ILE A 275 -18.66 -19.48 -0.84
C ILE A 275 -19.20 -19.31 -2.26
N SER A 276 -19.89 -18.20 -2.55
CA SER A 276 -20.41 -17.87 -3.88
C SER A 276 -19.28 -17.74 -4.91
N ALA A 277 -18.17 -17.11 -4.53
CA ALA A 277 -16.97 -16.95 -5.36
C ALA A 277 -16.09 -18.23 -5.44
N LYS A 278 -16.52 -19.35 -4.83
CA LYS A 278 -15.74 -20.60 -4.71
C LYS A 278 -14.36 -20.41 -4.09
N ARG A 279 -14.21 -19.42 -3.21
CA ARG A 279 -13.00 -19.24 -2.40
C ARG A 279 -13.09 -20.13 -1.17
N PRO A 280 -11.96 -20.71 -0.71
CA PRO A 280 -11.97 -21.50 0.51
C PRO A 280 -12.36 -20.60 1.69
N TRP A 281 -13.19 -21.10 2.59
CA TRP A 281 -13.51 -20.43 3.85
C TRP A 281 -13.03 -21.31 5.00
N PRO A 282 -12.31 -20.77 5.99
CA PRO A 282 -11.84 -21.56 7.10
C PRO A 282 -12.98 -22.26 7.82
N GLU A 283 -12.83 -23.56 8.08
CA GLU A 283 -13.68 -24.27 9.03
C GLU A 283 -13.45 -23.72 10.44
N VAL A 284 -14.37 -22.88 10.90
CA VAL A 284 -14.42 -22.41 12.28
C VAL A 284 -15.41 -23.32 12.99
N GLU A 285 -14.93 -24.28 13.78
CA GLU A 285 -15.82 -25.05 14.66
C GLU A 285 -16.48 -24.06 15.62
N SER A 286 -17.79 -23.89 15.46
CA SER A 286 -18.58 -22.98 16.28
C SER A 286 -18.56 -23.47 17.73
N VAL A 287 -17.75 -22.83 18.57
CA VAL A 287 -17.84 -22.94 20.03
C VAL A 287 -19.08 -22.19 20.49
N SER A 288 -20.27 -22.71 20.17
CA SER A 288 -21.54 -22.11 20.56
C SER A 288 -22.22 -22.96 21.62
N GLY A 289 -22.04 -22.56 22.88
CA GLY A 289 -22.96 -22.89 23.95
C GLY A 289 -23.65 -21.62 24.42
N THR A 290 -24.84 -21.29 23.87
CA THR A 290 -26.02 -20.66 24.54
C THR A 290 -27.10 -20.25 23.52
N PRO A 291 -28.38 -20.08 23.94
CA PRO A 291 -29.54 -20.77 23.37
C PRO A 291 -30.29 -20.00 22.28
N GLU A 292 -31.02 -20.79 21.49
CA GLU A 292 -32.01 -20.39 20.49
C GLU A 292 -32.96 -19.29 20.97
N ILE A 293 -33.00 -18.19 20.23
CA ILE A 293 -34.18 -17.33 20.16
C ILE A 293 -34.69 -17.34 18.72
N SER A 294 -35.77 -18.09 18.57
CA SER A 294 -36.66 -18.15 17.42
C SER A 294 -37.44 -16.84 17.24
N SER A 295 -37.42 -16.29 16.02
CA SER A 295 -38.62 -15.80 15.29
C SER A 295 -38.19 -15.08 13.99
N LYS A 296 -38.42 -15.70 12.84
CA LYS A 296 -39.57 -15.47 11.91
C LYS A 296 -39.48 -14.16 11.10
N ALA A 297 -39.11 -14.32 9.83
CA ALA A 297 -39.39 -13.38 8.74
C ALA A 297 -40.88 -13.38 8.35
N PRO A 298 -41.31 -12.38 7.56
CA PRO A 298 -41.92 -12.72 6.28
C PRO A 298 -41.40 -11.89 5.09
N ALA A 299 -41.47 -12.51 3.91
CA ALA A 299 -41.20 -11.95 2.60
C ALA A 299 -42.42 -11.20 2.03
N ALA A 300 -42.20 -10.21 1.15
CA ALA A 300 -43.00 -9.94 -0.06
C ALA A 300 -42.42 -8.81 -0.94
N ASP A 301 -42.08 -9.18 -2.17
CA ASP A 301 -42.40 -8.57 -3.48
C ASP A 301 -42.24 -7.08 -3.84
N ALA A 302 -41.50 -6.91 -4.95
CA ALA A 302 -41.82 -6.21 -6.21
C ALA A 302 -42.09 -4.69 -6.24
N VAL A 303 -41.21 -3.96 -6.96
CA VAL A 303 -41.62 -2.94 -7.96
C VAL A 303 -40.66 -2.93 -9.15
N LYS A 304 -41.24 -3.09 -10.36
CA LYS A 304 -40.67 -2.83 -11.69
C LYS A 304 -41.21 -1.49 -12.20
N SER A 305 -40.38 -0.73 -12.95
CA SER A 305 -40.67 0.26 -14.03
C SER A 305 -39.78 1.49 -13.88
N ALA A 306 -39.39 2.29 -14.88
CA ALA A 306 -39.06 2.17 -16.31
C ALA A 306 -38.96 3.64 -16.82
N LEU A 307 -37.88 3.95 -17.57
CA LEU A 307 -37.67 5.07 -18.52
C LEU A 307 -37.91 6.54 -18.10
N VAL A 308 -36.93 7.42 -18.39
CA VAL A 308 -37.07 8.55 -19.36
C VAL A 308 -35.70 8.86 -19.98
N ALA A 309 -35.69 8.92 -21.32
CA ALA A 309 -34.60 9.40 -22.16
C ALA A 309 -34.68 10.93 -22.36
N GLY A 310 -33.53 11.56 -22.62
CA GLY A 310 -33.45 12.95 -23.06
C GLY A 310 -32.13 13.23 -23.77
N ASP A 311 -32.21 13.35 -25.10
CA ASP A 311 -31.20 13.90 -26.01
C ASP A 311 -31.05 15.43 -25.82
N ASP A 312 -29.87 15.99 -26.12
CA ASP A 312 -29.63 16.89 -27.28
C ASP A 312 -28.49 17.93 -27.05
N LYS A 313 -27.62 18.05 -28.09
CA LYS A 313 -26.64 19.10 -28.50
C LYS A 313 -25.55 19.57 -27.51
N GLY A 314 -24.25 19.65 -27.84
CA GLY A 314 -23.56 19.78 -29.13
C GLY A 314 -22.85 21.14 -29.19
N GLN A 315 -21.51 21.19 -29.10
CA GLN A 315 -20.68 22.31 -29.61
C GLN A 315 -19.17 22.00 -29.65
N ASN A 316 -18.61 22.08 -30.86
CA ASN A 316 -17.24 22.37 -31.29
C ASN A 316 -16.06 21.55 -30.73
N GLU A 317 -15.80 20.40 -31.37
CA GLU A 317 -14.53 19.69 -31.24
C GLU A 317 -13.46 20.28 -32.17
N THR A 318 -12.52 20.98 -31.55
CA THR A 318 -11.16 21.12 -32.10
C THR A 318 -10.47 19.76 -31.86
N PRO A 319 -9.73 19.17 -32.81
CA PRO A 319 -9.15 17.84 -32.64
C PRO A 319 -8.32 17.78 -31.35
N PRO A 320 -8.57 16.79 -30.46
CA PRO A 320 -7.95 16.77 -29.14
C PRO A 320 -6.43 16.61 -29.29
N PRO A 321 -5.61 17.47 -28.65
CA PRO A 321 -4.19 17.22 -28.59
C PRO A 321 -3.96 15.91 -27.83
N LEU A 322 -3.21 14.98 -28.43
CA LEU A 322 -2.95 13.62 -27.92
C LEU A 322 -2.27 13.57 -26.54
N ASN A 323 -1.77 14.69 -26.02
CA ASN A 323 -1.04 14.75 -24.76
C ASN A 323 -1.87 15.49 -23.70
N TRP A 324 -2.27 14.80 -22.63
CA TRP A 324 -3.03 15.37 -21.53
C TRP A 324 -2.33 16.59 -20.91
N LYS A 325 -0.99 16.63 -20.89
CA LYS A 325 -0.21 17.79 -20.42
C LYS A 325 -0.47 19.03 -21.26
N MET A 326 -0.62 18.86 -22.58
CA MET A 326 -0.93 19.97 -23.49
C MET A 326 -2.32 20.55 -23.17
N LYS A 327 -3.33 19.70 -22.92
CA LYS A 327 -4.67 20.17 -22.51
C LYS A 327 -4.61 21.01 -21.24
N VAL A 328 -3.84 20.56 -20.26
CA VAL A 328 -3.65 21.28 -18.99
C VAL A 328 -2.90 22.60 -19.19
N GLN A 329 -1.87 22.64 -20.04
CA GLN A 329 -1.12 23.86 -20.33
C GLN A 329 -1.95 24.90 -21.08
N VAL A 330 -2.82 24.45 -22.00
CA VAL A 330 -3.78 25.32 -22.71
C VAL A 330 -4.75 25.95 -21.72
N GLU A 331 -5.34 25.15 -20.82
CA GLU A 331 -6.25 25.69 -19.81
C GLU A 331 -5.53 26.62 -18.81
N ALA A 332 -4.33 26.26 -18.35
CA ALA A 332 -3.53 27.13 -17.48
C ALA A 332 -3.27 28.49 -18.13
N THR A 333 -2.98 28.51 -19.44
CA THR A 333 -2.80 29.74 -20.22
C THR A 333 -4.09 30.55 -20.27
N ALA A 334 -5.25 29.90 -20.47
CA ALA A 334 -6.55 30.56 -20.46
C ALA A 334 -6.88 31.16 -19.08
N MET A 335 -6.64 30.42 -17.98
CA MET A 335 -6.81 30.91 -16.61
C MET A 335 -5.93 32.14 -16.33
N PHE A 336 -4.65 32.10 -16.72
CA PHE A 336 -3.74 33.24 -16.58
C PHE A 336 -4.25 34.48 -17.32
N LYS A 337 -4.71 34.32 -18.58
CA LYS A 337 -5.27 35.43 -19.36
C LYS A 337 -6.53 35.99 -18.72
N ARG A 338 -7.43 35.14 -18.21
CA ARG A 338 -8.65 35.56 -17.49
C ARG A 338 -8.33 36.39 -16.25
N LEU A 339 -7.41 35.91 -15.41
CA LEU A 339 -7.01 36.61 -14.17
C LEU A 339 -6.31 37.94 -14.45
N ARG A 340 -5.47 38.01 -15.48
CA ARG A 340 -4.83 39.28 -15.89
C ARG A 340 -5.81 40.28 -16.47
N LYS A 341 -6.78 39.83 -17.26
CA LYS A 341 -7.87 40.68 -17.74
C LYS A 341 -8.68 41.28 -16.58
N ALA A 342 -8.76 40.58 -15.45
CA ALA A 342 -9.36 41.07 -14.21
C ALA A 342 -8.43 41.97 -13.36
N GLY A 343 -7.23 42.33 -13.86
CA GLY A 343 -6.26 43.17 -13.17
C GLY A 343 -5.38 42.44 -12.14
N ALA A 344 -5.49 41.11 -12.01
CA ALA A 344 -4.67 40.35 -11.10
C ALA A 344 -3.26 40.07 -11.67
N GLN A 345 -2.29 39.80 -10.78
CA GLN A 345 -0.96 39.30 -11.13
C GLN A 345 -0.84 37.82 -10.74
N PRO A 346 -1.42 36.89 -11.53
CA PRO A 346 -1.43 35.48 -11.17
C PRO A 346 -0.02 34.88 -11.16
N ALA A 347 0.25 34.06 -10.16
CA ALA A 347 1.41 33.17 -10.09
C ALA A 347 0.97 31.72 -10.33
N VAL A 348 1.89 30.83 -10.70
CA VAL A 348 1.57 29.39 -10.90
C VAL A 348 0.88 28.82 -9.67
N TYR A 349 1.39 29.13 -8.48
CA TYR A 349 0.83 28.71 -7.19
C TYR A 349 -0.62 29.15 -6.98
N SER A 350 -1.05 30.27 -7.59
CA SER A 350 -2.40 30.80 -7.42
C SER A 350 -3.45 30.08 -8.28
N ILE A 351 -3.06 29.25 -9.26
CA ILE A 351 -4.00 28.60 -10.18
C ILE A 351 -3.97 27.07 -10.13
N VAL A 352 -2.98 26.45 -9.47
CA VAL A 352 -2.77 25.00 -9.54
C VAL A 352 -3.91 24.19 -8.90
N ASP A 353 -4.57 24.71 -7.87
CA ASP A 353 -5.71 24.04 -7.23
C ASP A 353 -6.97 24.09 -8.12
N ASP A 354 -7.25 25.25 -8.72
CA ASP A 354 -8.33 25.41 -9.68
C ASP A 354 -8.11 24.55 -10.93
N LEU A 355 -6.85 24.43 -11.37
CA LEU A 355 -6.48 23.61 -12.51
C LEU A 355 -6.60 22.11 -12.21
N ALA A 356 -6.23 21.67 -11.01
CA ALA A 356 -6.43 20.28 -10.58
C ALA A 356 -7.92 19.94 -10.50
N LYS A 357 -8.75 20.86 -10.00
CA LYS A 357 -10.22 20.73 -9.99
C LYS A 357 -10.78 20.67 -11.41
N TRP A 358 -10.27 21.52 -12.32
CA TRP A 358 -10.65 21.49 -13.73
C TRP A 358 -10.32 20.15 -14.39
N CYS A 359 -9.15 19.56 -14.12
CA CYS A 359 -8.77 18.26 -14.67
C CYS A 359 -9.77 17.16 -14.27
N ARG A 360 -10.21 17.14 -13.00
CA ARG A 360 -11.23 16.18 -12.52
C ARG A 360 -12.56 16.34 -13.22
N ASN A 361 -13.04 17.57 -13.34
CA ASN A 361 -14.33 17.88 -13.96
C ASN A 361 -14.37 17.57 -15.47
N ASN A 362 -13.21 17.61 -16.14
CA ASN A 362 -13.10 17.40 -17.59
C ASN A 362 -12.51 16.03 -17.96
N GLY A 363 -12.38 15.10 -16.99
CA GLY A 363 -11.86 13.76 -17.27
C GLY A 363 -10.39 13.72 -17.71
N VAL A 364 -9.60 14.77 -17.45
CA VAL A 364 -8.19 14.83 -17.84
C VAL A 364 -7.36 14.04 -16.84
N ARG A 365 -6.83 12.90 -17.28
CA ARG A 365 -6.03 11.96 -16.49
C ARG A 365 -4.60 11.91 -16.99
N THR A 366 -3.67 11.54 -16.12
CA THR A 366 -2.28 11.24 -16.49
C THR A 366 -2.23 9.96 -17.34
N ASP A 367 -1.05 9.65 -17.89
CA ASP A 367 -0.81 8.40 -18.62
C ASP A 367 -1.07 7.16 -17.74
N SER A 368 -1.00 7.32 -16.42
CA SER A 368 -1.32 6.30 -15.40
C SER A 368 -2.81 6.17 -15.09
N GLY A 369 -3.69 6.95 -15.76
CA GLY A 369 -5.12 6.96 -15.49
C GLY A 369 -5.55 7.70 -14.20
N ILE A 370 -4.62 8.36 -13.50
CA ILE A 370 -4.89 9.09 -12.25
C ILE A 370 -5.17 10.56 -12.55
N TYR A 371 -6.04 11.21 -11.77
CA TYR A 371 -6.22 12.66 -11.86
C TYR A 371 -5.01 13.40 -11.28
N PRO A 372 -4.37 14.31 -12.04
CA PRO A 372 -3.17 14.99 -11.57
C PRO A 372 -3.47 15.90 -10.37
N THR A 373 -2.60 15.87 -9.35
CA THR A 373 -2.70 16.71 -8.15
C THR A 373 -2.06 18.09 -8.38
N SER A 374 -2.40 19.10 -7.57
CA SER A 374 -1.84 20.46 -7.67
C SER A 374 -0.31 20.46 -7.60
N GLY A 375 0.28 19.67 -6.70
CA GLY A 375 1.73 19.52 -6.57
C GLY A 375 2.39 18.89 -7.80
N TYR A 376 1.74 17.87 -8.37
CA TYR A 376 2.21 17.23 -9.60
C TYR A 376 2.15 18.20 -10.79
N LEU A 377 1.03 18.92 -10.96
CA LEU A 377 0.86 19.92 -12.01
C LEU A 377 1.92 21.01 -11.93
N ARG A 378 2.20 21.54 -10.73
CA ARG A 378 3.23 22.56 -10.51
C ARG A 378 4.62 22.09 -10.97
N THR A 379 4.99 20.86 -10.62
CA THR A 379 6.36 20.36 -10.81
C THR A 379 6.59 19.81 -12.21
N HIS A 380 5.60 19.11 -12.78
CA HIS A 380 5.78 18.32 -14.00
C HIS A 380 5.08 18.88 -15.23
N VAL A 381 4.14 19.81 -15.07
CA VAL A 381 3.37 20.38 -16.19
C VAL A 381 3.62 21.88 -16.36
N LEU A 382 3.62 22.62 -15.23
CA LEU A 382 3.75 24.07 -15.19
C LEU A 382 5.10 24.55 -14.64
N SER A 383 6.09 23.68 -14.56
CA SER A 383 7.45 24.11 -14.21
C SER A 383 8.07 24.90 -15.34
N ARG A 384 8.98 25.83 -15.01
CA ARG A 384 9.65 26.72 -15.99
C ARG A 384 10.31 25.98 -17.16
N LYS A 385 10.63 24.69 -16.98
CA LYS A 385 11.21 23.83 -18.02
C LYS A 385 10.20 23.41 -19.10
N HIS A 386 8.92 23.29 -18.75
CA HIS A 386 7.90 22.67 -19.60
C HIS A 386 6.80 23.63 -20.04
N TRP A 387 6.64 24.75 -19.34
CA TRP A 387 5.65 25.74 -19.66
C TRP A 387 6.13 27.13 -19.25
N THR A 388 5.88 28.11 -20.12
CA THR A 388 6.16 29.52 -19.84
C THR A 388 4.83 30.24 -19.74
N PRO A 389 4.55 30.96 -18.63
CA PRO A 389 3.34 31.77 -18.52
C PRO A 389 3.26 32.76 -19.69
N PRO A 390 2.06 33.05 -20.21
CA PRO A 390 1.92 34.03 -21.29
C PRO A 390 2.56 35.36 -20.89
N ALA A 391 3.13 36.09 -21.83
CA ALA A 391 3.66 37.43 -21.58
C ALA A 391 2.54 38.39 -21.16
N TRP A 392 2.89 39.45 -20.44
CA TRP A 392 1.94 40.52 -20.15
C TRP A 392 1.71 41.31 -21.44
N GLU A 393 0.56 41.10 -22.09
CA GLU A 393 0.08 42.00 -23.14
C GLU A 393 -0.37 43.27 -22.43
N ARG A 394 0.43 44.34 -22.57
CA ARG A 394 0.12 45.67 -22.02
C ARG A 394 -0.98 46.35 -22.80
#